data_AF-A0A8T3PPE5-F1
#
_entry.id   AF-A0A8T3PPE5-F1
#
_cell.length_a   1.000
_cell.length_b   1.000
_cell.length_c   1.000
_cell.angle_alpha   90.00
_cell.angle_beta   90.00
_cell.angle_gamma   90.00
#
_symmetry.space_group_name_H-M   'P 1'
#
loop_
_entity.id
_entity.type
_entity.pdbx_description
1 polymer ?
#
loop_
_entity_poly.entity_id
_entity_poly.type
_entity_poly.pdbx_seq_one_letter_code
_entity_poly.pdbx_strand_id
1 'polypeptide(L)'
;MGNAQLKRKYVEHAIRSLKNVLRSFPGAYICPICVELFPDLEAFSIEDVPPASIGGRRICVTCQPCNSTAGHAIDAAVQWETKLRRGFLANGMVAERAKLKISEVSLNVDVTRDKNGLNVVVAPGQNDPRAVEAGKAEMQDACFRKRGTFTLTKSASYKQRAADVGYLKSAYLAAFAKFGYRWIFQPALNSVREQIRWPGTMVLERFRVYLGSELPSGDGIYFLSNPLKCLLVKIDRSGVLLPWLRGEGAGVFEWLQTQSDRESSVRCSITDGWSWPTTLELSLDQIEPNDS
;
A
#
# COMPACT_ATOMS: atom_id res chain seq x y z
N MET A 1 19.43 -12.41 -17.17
CA MET A 1 18.90 -13.70 -16.68
C MET A 1 17.42 -13.76 -17.02
N GLY A 2 16.92 -14.85 -17.60
CA GLY A 2 15.50 -14.98 -17.95
C GLY A 2 14.60 -15.16 -16.72
N ASN A 3 13.29 -14.90 -16.84
CA ASN A 3 12.35 -15.00 -15.72
C ASN A 3 12.35 -16.39 -15.08
N ALA A 4 12.40 -17.47 -15.86
CA ALA A 4 12.44 -18.84 -15.33
C ALA A 4 13.69 -19.09 -14.46
N GLN A 5 14.85 -18.60 -14.90
CA GLN A 5 16.12 -18.72 -14.15
C GLN A 5 16.08 -17.88 -12.87
N LEU A 6 15.54 -16.65 -12.93
CA LEU A 6 15.39 -15.78 -11.76
C LEU A 6 14.46 -16.40 -10.72
N LYS A 7 13.31 -16.95 -11.16
CA LYS A 7 12.36 -17.65 -10.29
C LYS A 7 13.03 -18.80 -9.55
N ARG A 8 13.73 -19.68 -10.29
CA ARG A 8 14.47 -20.80 -9.71
C ARG A 8 15.50 -20.33 -8.69
N LYS A 9 16.33 -19.34 -9.04
CA LYS A 9 17.33 -18.75 -8.13
C LYS A 9 16.71 -18.29 -6.81
N TYR A 10 15.58 -17.59 -6.87
CA TYR A 10 14.90 -17.08 -5.68
C TYR A 10 14.27 -18.17 -4.83
N VAL A 11 13.64 -19.17 -5.44
CA VAL A 11 13.09 -20.30 -4.68
C VAL A 11 14.19 -21.11 -4.00
N GLU A 12 15.28 -21.41 -4.71
CA GLU A 12 16.42 -22.14 -4.15
C GLU A 12 17.08 -21.37 -2.99
N HIS A 13 17.23 -20.05 -3.13
CA HIS A 13 17.75 -19.17 -2.06
C HIS A 13 16.83 -19.22 -0.83
N ALA A 14 15.52 -19.08 -1.03
CA ALA A 14 14.52 -19.14 0.04
C ALA A 14 14.48 -20.50 0.76
N ILE A 15 14.53 -21.61 0.01
CA ILE A 15 14.60 -22.98 0.55
C ILE A 15 15.87 -23.15 1.39
N ARG A 16 17.01 -22.62 0.94
CA ARG A 16 18.26 -22.67 1.70
C ARG A 16 18.16 -21.86 2.99
N SER A 17 17.63 -20.64 2.93
CA SER A 17 17.43 -19.78 4.10
C SER A 17 16.48 -20.41 5.13
N LEU A 18 15.40 -21.06 4.68
CA LEU A 18 14.44 -21.72 5.58
C LEU A 18 15.06 -22.80 6.47
N LYS A 19 16.13 -23.48 6.03
CA LYS A 19 16.87 -24.46 6.84
C LYS A 19 17.45 -23.86 8.12
N ASN A 20 17.79 -22.57 8.10
CA ASN A 20 18.35 -21.86 9.24
C ASN A 20 17.25 -21.35 10.19
N VAL A 21 16.00 -21.31 9.72
CA VAL A 21 14.86 -20.74 10.46
C VAL A 21 14.02 -21.84 11.12
N LEU A 22 13.80 -22.96 10.43
CA LEU A 22 12.95 -24.04 10.90
C LEU A 22 13.78 -25.21 11.44
N ARG A 23 13.48 -25.62 12.69
CA ARG A 23 14.11 -26.80 13.31
C ARG A 23 13.85 -28.09 12.53
N SER A 24 12.65 -28.22 11.94
CA SER A 24 12.29 -29.30 11.03
C SER A 24 11.91 -28.68 9.69
N PHE A 25 12.80 -28.79 8.70
CA PHE A 25 12.60 -28.18 7.39
C PHE A 25 12.06 -29.22 6.39
N PRO A 26 10.87 -28.99 5.79
CA PRO A 26 10.23 -29.95 4.90
C PRO A 26 10.82 -30.03 3.48
N GLY A 27 11.91 -29.30 3.18
CA GLY A 27 12.51 -29.32 1.85
C GLY A 27 11.74 -28.52 0.79
N ALA A 28 10.73 -27.73 1.20
CA ALA A 28 9.84 -27.01 0.30
C ALA A 28 9.86 -25.51 0.55
N TYR A 29 9.43 -24.75 -0.45
CA TYR A 29 9.29 -23.31 -0.35
C TYR A 29 8.02 -22.94 0.42
N ILE A 30 8.11 -21.87 1.22
CA ILE A 30 6.96 -21.30 1.94
C ILE A 30 6.65 -19.93 1.35
N CYS A 31 5.42 -19.72 0.89
CA CYS A 31 5.02 -18.42 0.35
C CYS A 31 4.95 -17.36 1.47
N PRO A 32 5.52 -16.16 1.28
CA PRO A 32 5.53 -15.15 2.34
C PRO A 32 4.14 -14.61 2.68
N ILE A 33 3.16 -14.68 1.77
CA ILE A 33 1.81 -14.14 1.99
C ILE A 33 0.90 -15.17 2.67
N CYS A 34 0.75 -16.38 2.12
CA CYS A 34 -0.16 -17.38 2.72
C CYS A 34 0.50 -18.27 3.76
N VAL A 35 1.84 -18.33 3.82
CA VAL A 35 2.61 -19.21 4.71
C VAL A 35 2.32 -20.70 4.46
N GLU A 36 1.82 -21.03 3.27
CA GLU A 36 1.60 -22.41 2.84
C GLU A 36 2.87 -22.97 2.18
N LEU A 37 3.00 -24.29 2.27
CA LEU A 37 4.09 -25.07 1.68
C LEU A 37 3.78 -25.42 0.24
N PHE A 38 4.75 -25.23 -0.64
CA PHE A 38 4.62 -25.52 -2.06
C PHE A 38 5.81 -26.35 -2.53
N PRO A 39 5.58 -27.59 -3.01
CA PRO A 39 6.66 -28.48 -3.44
C PRO A 39 7.15 -28.18 -4.86
N ASP A 40 6.36 -27.50 -5.68
CA ASP A 40 6.63 -27.31 -7.12
C ASP A 40 6.96 -25.85 -7.46
N LEU A 41 8.05 -25.67 -8.21
CA LEU A 41 8.50 -24.39 -8.76
C LEU A 41 7.50 -23.76 -9.75
N GLU A 42 6.66 -24.54 -10.41
CA GLU A 42 5.70 -24.04 -11.40
C GLU A 42 4.57 -23.22 -10.77
N ALA A 43 4.23 -23.50 -9.51
CA ALA A 43 3.18 -22.82 -8.75
C ALA A 43 3.51 -21.38 -8.35
N PHE A 44 4.68 -20.86 -8.72
CA PHE A 44 5.13 -19.53 -8.31
C PHE A 44 5.25 -18.51 -9.44
N SER A 45 5.08 -17.25 -9.04
CA SER A 45 5.26 -16.05 -9.85
C SER A 45 6.27 -15.12 -9.21
N ILE A 46 7.05 -14.45 -10.05
CA ILE A 46 7.94 -13.37 -9.61
C ILE A 46 7.08 -12.13 -9.36
N GLU A 47 7.35 -11.45 -8.25
CA GLU A 47 6.67 -10.21 -7.86
C GLU A 47 7.54 -9.00 -8.19
N ASP A 48 6.94 -8.03 -8.88
CA ASP A 48 7.48 -6.69 -8.98
C ASP A 48 7.08 -5.90 -7.73
N VAL A 49 8.07 -5.42 -6.97
CA VAL A 49 7.84 -4.72 -5.69
C VAL A 49 8.55 -3.36 -5.69
N PRO A 50 7.80 -2.23 -5.58
CA PRO A 50 6.36 -2.12 -5.82
C PRO A 50 5.96 -2.56 -7.26
N PRO A 51 4.69 -2.48 -7.69
CA PRO A 51 4.33 -2.87 -9.05
C PRO A 51 5.18 -2.17 -10.12
N ALA A 52 5.54 -2.89 -11.18
CA ALA A 52 6.41 -2.38 -12.25
C ALA A 52 5.92 -1.06 -12.86
N SER A 53 4.60 -0.84 -12.87
CA SER A 53 3.96 0.39 -13.36
C SER A 53 4.36 1.66 -12.59
N ILE A 54 4.89 1.52 -11.37
CA ILE A 54 5.40 2.63 -10.57
C ILE A 54 6.91 2.54 -10.31
N GLY A 55 7.60 1.67 -11.04
CA GLY A 55 9.07 1.58 -11.07
C GLY A 55 9.68 0.51 -10.19
N GLY A 56 8.88 -0.42 -9.64
CA GLY A 56 9.46 -1.47 -8.82
C GLY A 56 10.09 -2.61 -9.62
N ARG A 57 10.64 -3.57 -8.87
CA ARG A 57 11.60 -4.55 -9.38
C ARG A 57 11.23 -5.95 -8.94
N ARG A 58 11.67 -6.92 -9.73
CA ARG A 58 11.57 -8.37 -9.46
C ARG A 58 12.49 -8.78 -8.31
N ILE A 59 11.99 -8.72 -7.07
CA ILE A 59 12.83 -8.94 -5.88
C ILE A 59 12.38 -10.09 -4.99
N CYS A 60 11.20 -10.66 -5.23
CA CYS A 60 10.75 -11.85 -4.51
C CYS A 60 9.83 -12.71 -5.37
N VAL A 61 9.39 -13.82 -4.79
CA VAL A 61 8.51 -14.81 -5.39
C VAL A 61 7.32 -15.02 -4.45
N THR A 62 6.14 -15.26 -5.00
CA THR A 62 4.92 -15.65 -4.28
C THR A 62 4.23 -16.78 -5.02
N CYS A 63 3.30 -17.48 -4.38
CA CYS A 63 2.45 -18.44 -5.08
C CYS A 63 1.48 -17.71 -6.02
N GLN A 64 1.14 -18.36 -7.12
CA GLN A 64 0.18 -17.82 -8.10
C GLN A 64 -1.15 -17.41 -7.48
N PRO A 65 -1.76 -18.16 -6.53
CA PRO A 65 -2.99 -17.73 -5.88
C PRO A 65 -2.86 -16.36 -5.19
N CYS A 66 -1.76 -16.11 -4.45
CA CYS A 66 -1.51 -14.83 -3.80
C CYS A 66 -1.17 -13.70 -4.79
N ASN A 67 -0.68 -14.04 -5.99
CA ASN A 67 -0.40 -13.09 -7.06
C ASN A 67 -1.50 -13.01 -8.15
N SER A 68 -2.68 -13.57 -7.88
CA SER A 68 -3.77 -13.66 -8.86
C SER A 68 -4.55 -12.34 -9.00
N THR A 69 -5.77 -12.40 -9.56
CA THR A 69 -6.64 -11.25 -9.89
C THR A 69 -6.82 -10.22 -8.78
N ALA A 70 -6.83 -10.64 -7.51
CA ALA A 70 -6.83 -9.72 -6.37
C ALA A 70 -5.60 -8.79 -6.35
N GLY A 71 -4.42 -9.32 -6.68
CA GLY A 71 -3.19 -8.56 -6.87
C GLY A 71 -3.28 -7.58 -8.04
N HIS A 72 -3.83 -7.99 -9.20
CA HIS A 72 -3.98 -7.10 -10.35
C HIS A 72 -4.90 -5.89 -10.08
N ALA A 73 -5.99 -6.09 -9.34
CA ALA A 73 -6.89 -5.00 -8.96
C ALA A 73 -6.20 -4.00 -8.01
N ILE A 74 -5.41 -4.51 -7.07
CA ILE A 74 -4.61 -3.72 -6.14
C ILE A 74 -3.52 -2.93 -6.86
N ASP A 75 -2.78 -3.56 -7.77
CA ASP A 75 -1.70 -2.92 -8.53
C ASP A 75 -2.24 -1.80 -9.43
N ALA A 76 -3.39 -2.03 -10.06
CA ALA A 76 -4.09 -1.00 -10.83
C ALA A 76 -4.53 0.19 -9.95
N ALA A 77 -4.94 -0.07 -8.70
CA ALA A 77 -5.29 0.98 -7.75
C ALA A 77 -4.07 1.81 -7.34
N VAL A 78 -2.92 1.17 -7.07
CA VAL A 78 -1.64 1.86 -6.78
C VAL A 78 -1.19 2.70 -7.95
N GLN A 79 -1.26 2.17 -9.18
CA GLN A 79 -0.95 2.91 -10.40
C GLN A 79 -1.85 4.14 -10.55
N TRP A 80 -3.17 3.96 -10.37
CA TRP A 80 -4.14 5.04 -10.47
C TRP A 80 -3.84 6.14 -9.45
N GLU A 81 -3.66 5.79 -8.17
CA GLU A 81 -3.34 6.76 -7.13
C GLU A 81 -2.03 7.51 -7.42
N THR A 82 -0.99 6.80 -7.86
CA THR A 82 0.30 7.42 -8.20
C THR A 82 0.16 8.41 -9.36
N LYS A 83 -0.62 8.06 -10.39
CA LYS A 83 -0.92 8.97 -11.51
C LYS A 83 -1.69 10.20 -11.05
N LEU A 84 -2.72 10.03 -10.22
CA LEU A 84 -3.47 11.14 -9.65
C LEU A 84 -2.54 12.10 -8.90
N ARG A 85 -1.67 11.57 -8.04
CA ARG A 85 -0.74 12.39 -7.25
C ARG A 85 0.31 13.09 -8.09
N ARG A 86 0.97 12.36 -9.00
CA ARG A 86 2.00 12.95 -9.87
C ARG A 86 1.40 14.02 -10.79
N GLY A 87 0.21 13.78 -11.34
CA GLY A 87 -0.50 14.80 -12.12
C GLY A 87 -0.91 16.01 -11.28
N PHE A 88 -1.35 15.79 -10.04
CA PHE A 88 -1.71 16.87 -9.13
C PHE A 88 -0.50 17.73 -8.76
N LEU A 89 0.63 17.10 -8.45
CA LEU A 89 1.88 17.80 -8.10
C LEU A 89 2.55 18.47 -9.30
N ALA A 90 2.46 17.89 -10.50
CA ALA A 90 3.10 18.43 -11.69
C ALA A 90 2.31 19.59 -12.31
N ASN A 91 0.97 19.52 -12.32
CA ASN A 91 0.14 20.45 -13.10
C ASN A 91 -1.03 21.09 -12.31
N GLY A 92 -1.22 20.76 -11.02
CA GLY A 92 -2.41 21.22 -10.27
C GLY A 92 -3.75 20.72 -10.85
N MET A 93 -3.71 19.78 -11.79
CA MET A 93 -4.84 19.41 -12.62
C MET A 93 -4.92 17.90 -12.69
N VAL A 94 -5.54 17.29 -11.67
CA VAL A 94 -6.17 16.00 -11.89
C VAL A 94 -7.59 16.08 -11.39
N ALA A 95 -8.51 15.86 -12.32
CA ALA A 95 -9.93 15.70 -12.05
C ALA A 95 -10.12 14.46 -11.16
N GLU A 96 -10.40 14.66 -9.87
CA GLU A 96 -10.91 13.61 -9.02
C GLU A 96 -12.41 13.45 -9.27
N ARG A 97 -12.84 12.22 -9.58
CA ARG A 97 -14.26 11.90 -9.69
C ARG A 97 -14.90 11.96 -8.30
N ALA A 98 -15.96 12.76 -8.18
CA ALA A 98 -16.77 12.88 -6.98
C ALA A 98 -18.25 12.83 -7.32
N LYS A 99 -19.07 12.65 -6.29
CA LYS A 99 -20.50 12.94 -6.32
C LYS A 99 -20.75 14.27 -5.62
N LEU A 100 -21.42 15.18 -6.31
CA LEU A 100 -21.91 16.45 -5.78
C LEU A 100 -23.39 16.27 -5.45
N LYS A 101 -23.75 16.42 -4.18
CA LYS A 101 -25.15 16.50 -3.73
C LYS A 101 -25.49 17.94 -3.40
N ILE A 102 -26.49 18.49 -4.08
CA ILE A 102 -27.06 19.82 -3.83
C ILE A 102 -28.56 19.60 -3.64
N SER A 103 -29.09 19.95 -2.47
CA SER A 103 -30.47 19.63 -2.11
C SER A 103 -30.73 18.12 -2.33
N GLU A 104 -31.74 17.75 -3.13
CA GLU A 104 -32.05 16.35 -3.47
C GLU A 104 -31.38 15.86 -4.77
N VAL A 105 -30.63 16.71 -5.47
CA VAL A 105 -29.98 16.36 -6.73
C VAL A 105 -28.58 15.82 -6.48
N SER A 106 -28.25 14.68 -7.10
CA SER A 106 -26.89 14.10 -7.07
C SER A 106 -26.30 14.06 -8.48
N LEU A 107 -25.09 14.62 -8.63
CA LEU A 107 -24.36 14.67 -9.89
C LEU A 107 -22.99 14.02 -9.76
N ASN A 108 -22.59 13.23 -10.75
CA ASN A 108 -21.21 12.84 -10.95
C ASN A 108 -20.42 14.03 -11.51
N VAL A 109 -19.38 14.44 -10.80
CA VAL A 109 -18.56 15.62 -11.12
C VAL A 109 -17.08 15.27 -11.11
N ASP A 110 -16.33 16.02 -11.89
CA ASP A 110 -14.87 16.02 -11.90
C ASP A 110 -14.40 17.26 -11.13
N VAL A 111 -13.51 17.04 -10.15
CA VAL A 111 -13.05 18.08 -9.22
C VAL A 111 -11.57 18.30 -9.40
N THR A 112 -11.17 19.54 -9.71
CA THR A 112 -9.77 19.96 -9.79
C THR A 112 -9.52 21.05 -8.76
N ARG A 113 -8.31 21.16 -8.24
CA ARG A 113 -7.92 22.26 -7.34
C ARG A 113 -6.71 22.97 -7.91
N ASP A 114 -6.87 24.24 -8.22
CA ASP A 114 -5.78 25.13 -8.66
C ASP A 114 -5.47 26.19 -7.59
N LYS A 115 -4.62 27.15 -7.96
CA LYS A 115 -4.23 28.29 -7.11
C LYS A 115 -5.39 29.25 -6.77
N ASN A 116 -6.49 29.21 -7.53
CA ASN A 116 -7.65 30.07 -7.38
C ASN A 116 -8.81 29.38 -6.63
N GLY A 117 -8.76 28.06 -6.45
CA GLY A 117 -9.71 27.34 -5.62
C GLY A 117 -10.06 25.94 -6.14
N LEU A 118 -11.24 25.47 -5.76
CA LEU A 118 -11.81 24.19 -6.17
C LEU A 118 -12.69 24.41 -7.40
N ASN A 119 -12.33 23.85 -8.55
CA ASN A 119 -13.18 23.83 -9.73
C ASN A 119 -13.93 22.50 -9.78
N VAL A 120 -15.25 22.56 -9.95
CA VAL A 120 -16.14 21.40 -10.02
C VAL A 120 -16.86 21.45 -11.36
N VAL A 121 -16.68 20.41 -12.18
CA VAL A 121 -17.26 20.31 -13.52
C VAL A 121 -18.14 19.07 -13.60
N VAL A 122 -19.31 19.16 -14.22
CA VAL A 122 -20.17 17.99 -14.44
C VAL A 122 -19.46 17.00 -15.36
N ALA A 123 -19.35 15.74 -14.94
CA ALA A 123 -18.67 14.70 -15.71
C ALA A 123 -19.46 14.41 -17.00
N PRO A 124 -18.86 14.56 -18.20
CA PRO A 124 -19.55 14.39 -19.48
C PRO A 124 -20.12 12.98 -19.67
N GLY A 125 -21.39 12.87 -20.07
CA GLY A 125 -22.04 11.59 -20.38
C GLY A 125 -22.26 10.65 -19.19
N GLN A 126 -22.12 11.15 -17.95
CA GLN A 126 -22.22 10.35 -16.72
C GLN A 126 -23.42 10.72 -15.85
N ASN A 127 -24.31 11.56 -16.36
CA ASN A 127 -25.46 12.09 -15.63
C ASN A 127 -26.68 12.13 -16.55
N ASP A 128 -27.86 11.97 -15.97
CA ASP A 128 -29.12 12.27 -16.66
C ASP A 128 -29.18 13.78 -16.97
N PRO A 129 -29.45 14.21 -18.23
CA PRO A 129 -29.59 15.62 -18.58
C PRO A 129 -30.60 16.38 -17.69
N ARG A 130 -31.68 15.72 -17.25
CA ARG A 130 -32.68 16.32 -16.35
C ARG A 130 -32.08 16.60 -14.97
N ALA A 131 -31.27 15.68 -14.44
CA ALA A 131 -30.57 15.88 -13.18
C ALA A 131 -29.54 17.00 -13.29
N VAL A 132 -28.83 17.10 -14.43
CA VAL A 132 -27.88 18.18 -14.69
C VAL A 132 -28.57 19.54 -14.67
N GLU A 133 -29.69 19.70 -15.36
CA GLU A 133 -30.42 20.98 -15.36
C GLU A 133 -31.02 21.32 -14.00
N ALA A 134 -31.58 20.34 -13.28
CA ALA A 134 -32.06 20.55 -11.91
C ALA A 134 -30.91 21.00 -10.99
N GLY A 135 -29.75 20.35 -11.06
CA GLY A 135 -28.59 20.71 -10.25
C GLY A 135 -28.02 22.10 -10.59
N LYS A 136 -28.06 22.51 -11.87
CA LYS A 136 -27.68 23.88 -12.28
C LYS A 136 -28.63 24.92 -11.70
N ALA A 137 -29.93 24.66 -11.75
CA ALA A 137 -30.95 25.57 -11.20
C ALA A 137 -30.78 25.75 -9.69
N GLU A 138 -30.57 24.65 -8.95
CA GLU A 138 -30.28 24.66 -7.51
C GLU A 138 -29.01 25.45 -7.18
N MET A 139 -27.94 25.26 -7.96
CA MET A 139 -26.69 25.98 -7.77
C MET A 139 -26.84 27.49 -8.04
N GLN A 140 -27.57 27.86 -9.10
CA GLN A 140 -27.84 29.25 -9.44
C GLN A 140 -28.67 29.95 -8.35
N ASP A 141 -29.71 29.29 -7.85
CA ASP A 141 -30.53 29.82 -6.76
C ASP A 141 -29.71 30.00 -5.47
N ALA A 142 -28.87 29.02 -5.12
CA ALA A 142 -27.97 29.11 -3.97
C ALA A 142 -26.95 30.27 -4.09
N CYS A 143 -26.38 30.47 -5.29
CA CYS A 143 -25.50 31.60 -5.57
C CYS A 143 -26.22 32.95 -5.45
N PHE A 144 -27.45 33.04 -6.00
CA PHE A 144 -28.26 34.26 -5.93
C PHE A 144 -28.62 34.63 -4.48
N ARG A 145 -28.99 33.64 -3.68
CA ARG A 145 -29.33 33.82 -2.25
C ARG A 145 -28.11 34.01 -1.36
N LYS A 146 -26.88 33.87 -1.88
CA LYS A 146 -25.63 33.79 -1.11
C LYS A 146 -25.72 32.81 0.08
N ARG A 147 -26.52 31.75 -0.09
CA ARG A 147 -26.80 30.72 0.91
C ARG A 147 -27.04 29.41 0.19
N GLY A 148 -26.29 28.39 0.57
CA GLY A 148 -26.46 27.04 0.07
C GLY A 148 -25.45 26.12 0.74
N THR A 149 -25.83 24.86 0.91
CA THR A 149 -24.90 23.81 1.30
C THR A 149 -24.90 22.75 0.22
N PHE A 150 -23.72 22.25 -0.09
CA PHE A 150 -23.57 21.10 -0.96
C PHE A 150 -22.61 20.12 -0.29
N THR A 151 -22.80 18.84 -0.55
CA THR A 151 -21.88 17.80 -0.10
C THR A 151 -21.12 17.27 -1.29
N LEU A 152 -19.80 17.28 -1.19
CA LEU A 152 -18.94 16.62 -2.15
C LEU A 152 -18.44 15.31 -1.54
N THR A 153 -18.87 14.19 -2.11
CA THR A 153 -18.45 12.86 -1.66
C THR A 153 -17.49 12.28 -2.69
N LYS A 154 -16.25 11.99 -2.28
CA LYS A 154 -15.30 11.30 -3.16
C LYS A 154 -15.84 9.92 -3.53
N SER A 155 -15.91 9.62 -4.82
CA SER A 155 -16.26 8.28 -5.32
C SER A 155 -15.11 7.27 -5.11
N ALA A 156 -13.98 7.72 -4.58
CA ALA A 156 -12.69 7.05 -4.60
C ALA A 156 -12.35 6.23 -3.34
N SER A 157 -13.18 6.21 -2.29
CA SER A 157 -12.81 5.54 -1.03
C SER A 157 -12.45 4.05 -1.22
N TYR A 158 -13.21 3.33 -2.05
CA TYR A 158 -12.92 1.93 -2.38
C TYR A 158 -11.61 1.76 -3.16
N LYS A 159 -11.33 2.65 -4.12
CA LYS A 159 -10.06 2.62 -4.88
C LYS A 159 -8.88 3.02 -4.01
N GLN A 160 -9.07 3.94 -3.08
CA GLN A 160 -8.04 4.35 -2.13
C GLN A 160 -7.69 3.20 -1.19
N ARG A 161 -8.68 2.48 -0.66
CA ARG A 161 -8.42 1.31 0.19
C ARG A 161 -7.67 0.22 -0.56
N ALA A 162 -8.07 -0.08 -1.81
CA ALA A 162 -7.34 -1.03 -2.65
C ALA A 162 -5.89 -0.57 -2.90
N ALA A 163 -5.66 0.73 -3.14
CA ALA A 163 -4.32 1.28 -3.28
C ALA A 163 -3.52 1.16 -1.98
N ASP A 164 -4.13 1.47 -0.82
CA ASP A 164 -3.50 1.31 0.49
C ASP A 164 -3.05 -0.14 0.70
N VAL A 165 -3.92 -1.12 0.45
CA VAL A 165 -3.55 -2.55 0.55
C VAL A 165 -2.43 -2.92 -0.43
N GLY A 166 -2.32 -2.24 -1.58
CA GLY A 166 -1.20 -2.41 -2.51
C GLY A 166 0.12 -1.85 -2.02
N TYR A 167 0.09 -0.69 -1.35
CA TYR A 167 1.24 -0.21 -0.63
C TYR A 167 1.61 -1.15 0.53
N LEU A 168 0.62 -1.70 1.24
CA LEU A 168 0.84 -2.70 2.30
C LEU A 168 1.53 -3.95 1.76
N LYS A 169 1.00 -4.56 0.67
CA LYS A 169 1.63 -5.70 -0.02
C LYS A 169 3.05 -5.37 -0.44
N SER A 170 3.24 -4.22 -1.07
CA SER A 170 4.56 -3.79 -1.56
C SER A 170 5.57 -3.62 -0.43
N ALA A 171 5.17 -2.92 0.63
CA ALA A 171 5.99 -2.70 1.81
C ALA A 171 6.35 -4.01 2.51
N TYR A 172 5.35 -4.89 2.68
CA TYR A 172 5.51 -6.20 3.29
C TYR A 172 6.48 -7.07 2.49
N LEU A 173 6.32 -7.13 1.16
CA LEU A 173 7.19 -7.94 0.31
C LEU A 173 8.60 -7.36 0.18
N ALA A 174 8.78 -6.04 0.25
CA ALA A 174 10.11 -5.42 0.31
C ALA A 174 10.81 -5.75 1.64
N ALA A 175 10.09 -5.65 2.76
CA ALA A 175 10.62 -6.06 4.06
C ALA A 175 10.93 -7.57 4.10
N PHE A 176 10.09 -8.42 3.51
CA PHE A 176 10.40 -9.85 3.36
C PHE A 176 11.65 -10.07 2.50
N ALA A 177 11.75 -9.42 1.34
CA ALA A 177 12.90 -9.54 0.47
C ALA A 177 14.19 -9.16 1.19
N LYS A 178 14.13 -8.16 2.08
CA LYS A 178 15.25 -7.72 2.91
C LYS A 178 15.57 -8.72 4.03
N PHE A 179 14.59 -9.05 4.87
CA PHE A 179 14.81 -9.68 6.17
C PHE A 179 14.53 -11.18 6.20
N GLY A 180 13.53 -11.65 5.45
CA GLY A 180 13.22 -13.07 5.29
C GLY A 180 12.26 -13.69 6.32
N TYR A 181 12.35 -15.02 6.45
CA TYR A 181 11.44 -15.92 7.15
C TYR A 181 11.38 -15.68 8.66
N ARG A 182 12.51 -15.37 9.31
CA ARG A 182 12.52 -15.00 10.74
C ARG A 182 11.63 -13.80 11.03
N TRP A 183 11.56 -12.85 10.10
CA TRP A 183 10.66 -11.71 10.22
C TRP A 183 9.22 -12.08 9.85
N ILE A 184 8.95 -12.72 8.71
CA ILE A 184 7.55 -12.98 8.32
C ILE A 184 6.80 -13.94 9.25
N PHE A 185 7.50 -14.83 9.97
CA PHE A 185 6.88 -15.73 10.94
C PHE A 185 6.53 -15.07 12.28
N GLN A 186 6.83 -13.78 12.47
CA GLN A 186 6.38 -13.07 13.66
C GLN A 186 4.83 -13.06 13.72
N PRO A 187 4.21 -13.43 14.85
CA PRO A 187 2.74 -13.47 14.98
C PRO A 187 2.07 -12.10 14.72
N ALA A 188 2.76 -11.00 15.04
CA ALA A 188 2.28 -9.64 14.80
C ALA A 188 2.01 -9.34 13.31
N LEU A 189 2.58 -10.12 12.38
CA LEU A 189 2.36 -9.97 10.94
C LEU A 189 1.19 -10.81 10.42
N ASN A 190 0.48 -11.58 11.26
CA ASN A 190 -0.66 -12.38 10.85
C ASN A 190 -1.76 -11.52 10.22
N SER A 191 -2.14 -10.42 10.89
CA SER A 191 -3.17 -9.49 10.42
C SER A 191 -2.75 -8.76 9.13
N VAL A 192 -1.46 -8.48 8.96
CA VAL A 192 -0.91 -7.93 7.70
C VAL A 192 -1.11 -8.91 6.55
N ARG A 193 -0.72 -10.17 6.74
CA ARG A 193 -0.90 -11.21 5.71
C ARG A 193 -2.38 -11.45 5.41
N GLU A 194 -3.23 -11.47 6.43
CA GLU A 194 -4.67 -11.63 6.27
C GLU A 194 -5.27 -10.49 5.44
N GLN A 195 -4.91 -9.23 5.76
CA GLN A 195 -5.36 -8.07 4.98
C GLN A 195 -4.91 -8.12 3.52
N ILE A 196 -3.69 -8.60 3.24
CA ILE A 196 -3.16 -8.76 1.88
C ILE A 196 -3.91 -9.89 1.13
N ARG A 197 -4.19 -11.02 1.80
CA ARG A 197 -4.94 -12.14 1.20
C ARG A 197 -6.38 -11.75 0.89
N TRP A 198 -6.98 -10.92 1.74
CA TRP A 198 -8.38 -10.54 1.65
C TRP A 198 -8.53 -9.02 1.52
N PRO A 199 -8.11 -8.43 0.38
CA PRO A 199 -8.01 -6.97 0.23
C PRO A 199 -9.35 -6.23 0.34
N GLY A 200 -10.48 -6.92 0.09
CA GLY A 200 -11.82 -6.37 0.24
C GLY A 200 -12.33 -6.35 1.69
N THR A 201 -11.62 -6.98 2.62
CA THR A 201 -11.97 -7.01 4.05
C THR A 201 -11.25 -5.89 4.80
N MET A 202 -11.78 -5.53 5.97
CA MET A 202 -11.21 -4.51 6.85
C MET A 202 -10.61 -5.17 8.08
N VAL A 203 -9.49 -5.87 7.90
CA VAL A 203 -8.71 -6.47 8.99
C VAL A 203 -7.89 -5.40 9.71
N LEU A 204 -7.28 -4.48 8.95
CA LEU A 204 -6.47 -3.39 9.49
C LEU A 204 -7.07 -2.04 9.13
N GLU A 205 -7.50 -1.23 10.09
CA GLU A 205 -8.13 0.05 9.77
C GLU A 205 -7.13 1.04 9.15
N ARG A 206 -5.97 1.22 9.79
CA ARG A 206 -4.89 2.12 9.32
C ARG A 206 -3.51 1.51 9.45
N PHE A 207 -2.72 1.65 8.40
CA PHE A 207 -1.34 1.13 8.32
C PHE A 207 -0.43 1.98 7.43
N ARG A 208 -0.98 2.98 6.74
CA ARG A 208 -0.27 3.84 5.79
C ARG A 208 -0.36 5.30 6.24
N VAL A 209 0.75 6.01 6.08
CA VAL A 209 0.90 7.43 6.35
C VAL A 209 1.51 8.14 5.14
N TYR A 210 1.36 9.46 5.11
CA TYR A 210 2.05 10.33 4.17
C TYR A 210 3.28 10.91 4.85
N LEU A 211 4.40 10.89 4.14
CA LEU A 211 5.68 11.32 4.68
C LEU A 211 5.98 12.75 4.27
N GLY A 212 6.50 13.53 5.23
CA GLY A 212 7.05 14.86 4.98
C GLY A 212 8.34 14.80 4.16
N SER A 213 8.85 15.97 3.77
CA SER A 213 10.06 16.11 2.94
C SER A 213 11.38 15.84 3.66
N GLU A 214 11.35 15.51 4.95
CA GLU A 214 12.55 15.35 5.80
C GLU A 214 13.25 13.99 5.62
N LEU A 215 12.62 13.02 4.95
CA LEU A 215 13.22 11.71 4.72
C LEU A 215 14.15 11.70 3.50
N PRO A 216 15.17 10.81 3.47
CA PRO A 216 16.03 10.63 2.32
C PRO A 216 15.22 10.41 1.03
N SER A 217 15.81 10.87 -0.09
CA SER A 217 15.24 10.64 -1.41
C SER A 217 15.25 9.15 -1.76
N GLY A 218 14.25 8.72 -2.54
CA GLY A 218 14.09 7.32 -2.95
C GLY A 218 13.38 6.44 -1.92
N ASP A 219 13.22 5.17 -2.29
CA ASP A 219 12.51 4.17 -1.49
C ASP A 219 13.47 3.52 -0.48
N GLY A 220 12.95 3.11 0.67
CA GLY A 220 13.79 2.58 1.74
C GLY A 220 12.99 1.95 2.87
N ILE A 221 13.70 1.26 3.76
CA ILE A 221 13.14 0.65 4.97
C ILE A 221 13.84 1.30 6.16
N TYR A 222 13.10 1.70 7.18
CA TYR A 222 13.63 2.41 8.34
C TYR A 222 13.10 1.79 9.61
N PHE A 223 13.92 1.74 10.65
CA PHE A 223 13.47 1.36 11.99
C PHE A 223 13.17 2.61 12.80
N LEU A 224 11.90 2.75 13.17
CA LEU A 224 11.44 3.80 14.07
C LEU A 224 11.66 3.34 15.50
N SER A 225 12.14 4.23 16.37
CA SER A 225 12.36 3.92 17.79
C SER A 225 11.43 4.67 18.74
N ASN A 226 10.86 5.78 18.31
CA ASN A 226 9.99 6.66 19.09
C ASN A 226 8.96 7.31 18.15
N PRO A 227 7.66 7.44 18.52
CA PRO A 227 7.04 7.00 19.79
C PRO A 227 6.78 5.50 19.88
N LEU A 228 6.93 4.77 18.76
CA LEU A 228 6.72 3.35 18.71
C LEU A 228 7.85 2.67 17.93
N LYS A 229 8.36 1.57 18.48
CA LYS A 229 9.32 0.70 17.81
C LYS A 229 8.65 -0.09 16.70
N CYS A 230 8.91 0.23 15.45
CA CYS A 230 8.31 -0.46 14.29
C CYS A 230 9.13 -0.19 13.02
N LEU A 231 8.84 -0.94 11.96
CA LEU A 231 9.37 -0.64 10.64
C LEU A 231 8.52 0.41 9.94
N LEU A 232 9.18 1.36 9.29
CA LEU A 232 8.62 2.23 8.26
C LEU A 232 9.18 1.80 6.91
N VAL A 233 8.32 1.40 5.98
CA VAL A 233 8.70 1.17 4.59
C VAL A 233 8.22 2.33 3.74
N LYS A 234 9.16 3.06 3.16
CA LYS A 234 8.93 4.23 2.31
C LYS A 234 8.87 3.82 0.85
N ILE A 235 7.77 4.17 0.20
CA ILE A 235 7.55 4.04 -1.24
C ILE A 235 7.08 5.39 -1.75
N ASP A 236 7.94 6.10 -2.48
CA ASP A 236 7.77 7.50 -2.87
C ASP A 236 7.52 8.39 -1.63
N ARG A 237 6.37 9.06 -1.51
CA ARG A 237 5.93 9.83 -0.34
C ARG A 237 5.00 9.06 0.59
N SER A 238 4.80 7.77 0.35
CA SER A 238 3.98 6.91 1.19
C SER A 238 4.86 6.16 2.18
N GLY A 239 4.42 6.11 3.43
CA GLY A 239 5.00 5.25 4.46
C GLY A 239 4.03 4.17 4.85
N VAL A 240 4.47 2.93 4.95
CA VAL A 240 3.70 1.84 5.57
C VAL A 240 4.40 1.46 6.86
N LEU A 241 3.67 1.47 7.97
CA LEU A 241 4.19 0.99 9.23
C LEU A 241 3.92 -0.51 9.39
N LEU A 242 4.92 -1.25 9.84
CA LEU A 242 4.85 -2.70 10.04
C LEU A 242 5.48 -3.08 11.38
N PRO A 243 4.95 -4.11 12.06
CA PRO A 243 5.60 -4.69 13.22
C PRO A 243 7.04 -5.15 12.95
N TRP A 244 7.87 -5.10 13.98
CA TRP A 244 9.24 -5.60 13.99
C TRP A 244 9.34 -6.92 14.78
N LEU A 245 10.58 -7.38 14.99
CA LEU A 245 10.88 -8.66 15.64
C LEU A 245 10.45 -8.68 17.11
N ARG A 246 10.18 -9.89 17.63
CA ARG A 246 9.92 -10.16 19.06
C ARG A 246 8.75 -9.33 19.63
N GLY A 247 7.78 -9.01 18.77
CA GLY A 247 6.57 -8.27 19.16
C GLY A 247 6.75 -6.75 19.24
N GLU A 248 7.93 -6.20 18.92
CA GLU A 248 8.08 -4.76 18.79
C GLU A 248 7.13 -4.23 17.72
N GLY A 249 6.33 -3.21 18.05
CA GLY A 249 5.37 -2.63 17.11
C GLY A 249 4.11 -3.47 16.90
N ALA A 250 3.83 -4.49 17.73
CA ALA A 250 2.59 -5.27 17.64
C ALA A 250 1.32 -4.41 17.72
N GLY A 251 1.37 -3.26 18.41
CA GLY A 251 0.26 -2.30 18.53
C GLY A 251 0.31 -1.14 17.53
N VAL A 252 1.07 -1.25 16.43
CA VAL A 252 1.31 -0.12 15.51
C VAL A 252 0.06 0.36 14.79
N PHE A 253 -0.86 -0.55 14.48
CA PHE A 253 -2.07 -0.22 13.74
C PHE A 253 -3.09 0.49 14.64
N GLU A 254 -3.26 0.01 15.88
CA GLU A 254 -4.10 0.62 16.91
C GLU A 254 -3.56 1.99 17.32
N TRP A 255 -2.23 2.10 17.45
CA TRP A 255 -1.57 3.36 17.70
C TRP A 255 -1.82 4.36 16.55
N LEU A 256 -1.64 3.96 15.29
CA LEU A 256 -1.91 4.80 14.12
C LEU A 256 -3.38 5.27 14.05
N GLN A 257 -4.32 4.37 14.37
CA GLN A 257 -5.73 4.72 14.44
C GLN A 257 -5.96 5.82 15.47
N THR A 258 -5.44 5.63 16.68
CA THR A 258 -5.57 6.61 17.78
C THR A 258 -4.95 7.96 17.43
N GLN A 259 -3.80 7.99 16.75
CA GLN A 259 -3.15 9.24 16.35
C GLN A 259 -3.91 9.97 15.25
N SER A 260 -4.45 9.24 14.27
CA SER A 260 -5.18 9.87 13.16
C SER A 260 -6.42 10.64 13.61
N ASP A 261 -6.99 10.29 14.76
CA ASP A 261 -8.17 10.96 15.31
C ASP A 261 -7.81 12.19 16.14
N ARG A 262 -6.53 12.31 16.57
CA ARG A 262 -6.06 13.34 17.51
C ARG A 262 -5.17 14.38 16.86
N GLU A 263 -4.29 13.96 15.97
CA GLU A 263 -3.21 14.80 15.44
C GLU A 263 -3.15 14.71 13.90
N SER A 264 -2.83 15.84 13.27
CA SER A 264 -2.65 15.92 11.81
C SER A 264 -1.27 15.44 11.35
N SER A 265 -0.28 15.36 12.26
CA SER A 265 1.08 14.91 11.96
C SER A 265 1.78 14.41 13.22
N VAL A 266 2.59 13.37 13.10
CA VAL A 266 3.40 12.82 14.20
C VAL A 266 4.88 12.83 13.82
N ARG A 267 5.74 13.30 14.73
CA ARG A 267 7.19 13.21 14.57
C ARG A 267 7.70 11.87 15.11
N CYS A 268 8.48 11.18 14.30
CA CYS A 268 9.09 9.90 14.67
C CYS A 268 10.61 9.99 14.61
N SER A 269 11.30 9.21 15.44
CA SER A 269 12.76 9.08 15.41
C SER A 269 13.16 7.83 14.63
N ILE A 270 14.05 7.98 13.66
CA ILE A 270 14.69 6.87 12.94
C ILE A 270 16.01 6.55 13.63
N THR A 271 16.25 5.26 13.86
CA THR A 271 17.51 4.78 14.46
C THR A 271 18.34 3.99 13.46
N ASP A 272 17.70 3.25 12.56
CA ASP A 272 18.37 2.49 11.51
C ASP A 272 17.65 2.66 10.17
N GLY A 273 18.38 2.41 9.08
CA GLY A 273 17.86 2.46 7.73
C GLY A 273 18.54 1.47 6.80
N TRP A 274 17.76 0.94 5.87
CA TRP A 274 18.20 0.04 4.83
C TRP A 274 17.75 0.58 3.47
N SER A 275 18.63 0.47 2.48
CA SER A 275 18.26 0.70 1.09
C SER A 275 17.18 -0.28 0.64
N TRP A 276 16.39 0.14 -0.35
CA TRP A 276 15.44 -0.73 -1.01
C TRP A 276 16.13 -2.00 -1.53
N PRO A 277 15.60 -3.20 -1.25
CA PRO A 277 16.21 -4.44 -1.71
C PRO A 277 16.20 -4.49 -3.24
N THR A 278 17.32 -4.95 -3.81
CA THR A 278 17.47 -5.11 -5.27
C THR A 278 17.35 -6.57 -5.72
N THR A 279 17.28 -7.48 -4.76
CA THR A 279 17.14 -8.92 -4.93
C THR A 279 16.48 -9.52 -3.68
N LEU A 280 16.22 -10.82 -3.70
CA LEU A 280 15.85 -11.59 -2.51
C LEU A 280 17.09 -11.77 -1.61
N GLU A 281 17.23 -10.96 -0.57
CA GLU A 281 18.41 -10.91 0.32
C GLU A 281 18.27 -11.88 1.51
N LEU A 282 17.15 -11.84 2.23
CA LEU A 282 16.84 -12.70 3.39
C LEU A 282 17.90 -12.57 4.52
N SER A 283 18.33 -11.34 4.83
CA SER A 283 19.49 -11.07 5.67
C SER A 283 19.40 -11.66 7.08
N LEU A 284 18.22 -11.71 7.69
CA LEU A 284 18.07 -12.31 9.02
C LEU A 284 18.17 -13.82 8.98
N ASP A 285 17.88 -14.48 7.86
CA ASP A 285 17.88 -15.94 7.75
C ASP A 285 19.27 -16.52 7.46
N GLN A 286 20.26 -15.68 7.18
CA GLN A 286 21.62 -16.12 6.87
C GLN A 286 22.46 -16.45 8.12
N ILE A 287 21.97 -16.11 9.32
CA ILE A 287 22.66 -16.41 10.59
C ILE A 287 22.42 -17.89 10.94
N GLU A 288 23.51 -18.65 11.13
CA GLU A 288 23.45 -20.04 11.55
C GLU A 288 22.84 -20.17 12.95
N PRO A 289 22.12 -21.26 13.27
CA PRO A 289 21.44 -21.43 14.55
C PRO A 289 22.33 -21.39 15.81
N ASN A 290 23.66 -21.42 15.66
CA ASN A 290 24.61 -21.55 16.76
C ASN A 290 25.22 -20.22 17.24
N ASP A 291 24.89 -19.08 16.63
CA ASP A 291 25.45 -17.76 16.97
C ASP A 291 24.50 -16.88 17.82
N SER A 292 23.56 -17.47 18.57
CA SER A 292 22.60 -16.75 19.43
C SER A 292 22.55 -17.27 20.86
#